data_AF-A0A1U7GXN8-F1
#
_entry.id   AF-A0A1U7GXN8-F1
#
_cell.length_a   1.000
_cell.length_b   1.000
_cell.length_c   1.000
_cell.angle_alpha   90.00
_cell.angle_beta   90.00
_cell.angle_gamma   90.00
#
_symmetry.space_group_name_H-M   'P 1'
#
loop_
_entity.id
_entity.type
_entity.pdbx_description
1 polymer ?
#
loop_
_entity_poly.entity_id
_entity_poly.type
_entity_poly.pdbx_seq_one_letter_code
_entity_poly.pdbx_strand_id
1 'polypeptide(L)' 'MHNSENVQVGARVLILEPAYVAGKMGVVFCPEQLSDDKPSDRWLIKVDDENILVSLTCHEFRVID' A
#
# COMPACT_ATOMS: atom_id res chain seq x y z
N MET A 1 -8.00 -15.98 -5.79
CA MET A 1 -8.41 -15.52 -4.44
C MET A 1 -7.98 -14.06 -4.36
N HIS A 2 -8.88 -13.14 -4.74
CA HIS A 2 -8.60 -11.72 -4.87
C HIS A 2 -8.88 -11.05 -3.53
N ASN A 3 -7.84 -10.73 -2.76
CA ASN A 3 -7.99 -10.04 -1.47
C ASN A 3 -7.90 -8.51 -1.61
N SER A 4 -8.01 -7.97 -2.82
CA SER A 4 -7.98 -6.53 -3.12
C SER A 4 -9.28 -5.79 -2.77
N GLU A 5 -10.34 -6.49 -2.38
CA GLU A 5 -11.70 -5.94 -2.32
C GLU A 5 -11.98 -4.99 -1.15
N ASN A 6 -11.01 -4.70 -0.27
CA ASN A 6 -11.25 -3.83 0.89
C ASN A 6 -10.07 -2.94 1.31
N VAL A 7 -9.14 -2.64 0.40
CA VAL A 7 -8.11 -1.64 0.68
C VAL A 7 -8.74 -0.25 0.54
N GLN A 8 -8.87 0.48 1.64
CA GLN A 8 -9.44 1.83 1.67
C GLN A 8 -8.35 2.87 1.89
N VAL A 9 -8.50 4.04 1.27
CA VAL A 9 -7.65 5.19 1.58
C VAL A 9 -7.79 5.56 3.05
N GLY A 10 -6.67 5.77 3.73
CA GLY A 10 -6.61 6.00 5.18
C GLY A 10 -6.52 4.73 6.01
N ALA A 11 -6.63 3.54 5.42
CA ALA A 11 -6.45 2.28 6.16
C ALA A 11 -4.99 2.15 6.63
N ARG A 12 -4.81 1.65 7.86
CA ARG A 12 -3.48 1.30 8.37
C ARG A 12 -3.06 -0.05 7.80
N VAL A 13 -1.77 -0.18 7.52
CA VAL A 13 -1.18 -1.37 6.92
C VAL A 13 0.13 -1.73 7.59
N LEU A 14 0.41 -3.03 7.67
CA LEU A 14 1.74 -3.58 7.93
C LEU A 14 2.38 -3.92 6.58
N ILE A 15 3.56 -3.37 6.32
CA ILE A 15 4.32 -3.62 5.10
C ILE A 15 5.05 -4.95 5.27
N LEU A 16 4.88 -5.87 4.31
CA LEU A 16 5.53 -7.19 4.29
C LEU A 16 6.77 -7.16 3.41
N GLU A 17 6.71 -6.42 2.30
CA GLU A 17 7.77 -6.25 1.32
C GLU A 17 7.72 -4.82 0.75
N PRO A 18 8.82 -4.33 0.14
CA PRO A 18 10.16 -4.92 0.06
C PRO A 18 10.96 -4.79 1.38
N ALA A 19 12.08 -5.51 1.48
CA ALA A 19 12.87 -5.68 2.72
C ALA A 19 13.29 -4.37 3.44
N TYR A 20 13.45 -3.26 2.73
CA TYR A 20 13.85 -1.98 3.34
C TYR A 20 12.71 -1.28 4.11
N VAL A 21 11.47 -1.67 3.86
CA VAL A 21 10.26 -1.20 4.57
C VAL A 21 9.48 -2.34 5.22
N ALA A 22 9.88 -3.59 5.01
CA ALA A 22 9.28 -4.76 5.63
C ALA A 22 9.26 -4.64 7.17
N GLY A 23 8.12 -4.96 7.77
CA GLY A 23 7.86 -4.83 9.21
C GLY A 23 7.46 -3.43 9.66
N LYS A 24 7.53 -2.41 8.78
CA LYS A 24 7.08 -1.05 9.12
C LYS A 24 5.57 -0.91 8.95
N MET A 25 5.02 0.05 9.69
CA MET A 25 3.62 0.47 9.55
C MET A 25 3.51 1.64 8.58
N GLY A 26 2.36 1.72 7.93
CA GLY A 26 2.02 2.87 7.10
C GLY A 26 0.52 3.02 6.92
N VAL A 27 0.17 4.01 6.12
CA VAL A 27 -1.21 4.33 5.75
C VAL A 27 -1.39 4.32 4.25
N VAL A 28 -2.51 3.77 3.78
CA VAL A 28 -2.90 3.82 2.37
C VAL A 28 -3.19 5.26 2.00
N PHE A 29 -2.43 5.81 1.06
CA PHE A 29 -2.56 7.19 0.62
C PHE A 29 -3.50 7.32 -0.59
N CYS A 30 -3.24 6.57 -1.66
CA CYS A 30 -4.11 6.50 -2.83
C CYS A 30 -3.78 5.27 -3.69
N PRO A 31 -4.70 4.81 -4.57
CA PRO A 31 -4.35 3.85 -5.61
C PRO A 31 -3.34 4.47 -6.57
N GLU A 32 -2.43 3.66 -7.11
CA GLU A 32 -1.50 4.09 -8.14
C GLU A 32 -2.27 4.31 -9.46
N GLN A 33 -2.21 5.53 -9.98
CA GLN A 33 -2.84 5.91 -11.24
C GLN A 33 -1.78 5.92 -12.35
N LEU A 34 -1.94 5.05 -13.34
CA LEU A 34 -1.11 5.04 -14.53
C LEU A 34 -1.55 6.17 -15.48
N SER A 35 -0.64 6.64 -16.33
CA SER A 35 -0.85 7.77 -17.27
C SER A 35 -2.00 7.57 -18.28
N ASP A 36 -2.59 6.38 -18.31
CA ASP A 36 -3.66 5.94 -19.20
C ASP A 36 -5.02 5.89 -18.48
N ASP A 37 -5.14 6.52 -17.30
CA ASP A 37 -6.31 6.52 -16.39
C ASP A 37 -6.78 5.12 -15.94
N LYS A 38 -5.95 4.10 -16.16
CA LYS A 38 -6.20 2.75 -15.67
C LYS A 38 -5.72 2.65 -14.23
N PRO A 39 -6.59 2.25 -13.28
CA PRO A 39 -6.14 1.94 -11.93
C PRO A 39 -5.17 0.77 -12.01
N SER A 40 -4.00 0.94 -11.40
CA SER A 40 -3.06 -0.15 -11.16
C SER A 40 -3.57 -0.99 -9.99
N ASP A 41 -3.21 -2.27 -9.93
CA ASP A 41 -3.44 -3.12 -8.75
C ASP A 41 -2.51 -2.75 -7.56
N ARG A 42 -1.80 -1.63 -7.67
CA ARG A 42 -0.83 -1.12 -6.70
C ARG A 42 -1.40 0.08 -5.95
N TRP A 43 -0.91 0.23 -4.73
CA TRP A 43 -1.31 1.23 -3.76
C TRP A 43 -0.11 2.01 -3.29
N LEU A 44 -0.26 3.33 -3.22
CA LEU A 44 0.72 4.20 -2.60
C LEU A 44 0.51 4.18 -1.09
N ILE A 45 1.52 3.73 -0.36
CA ILE A 45 1.53 3.65 1.10
C ILE A 45 2.57 4.62 1.63
N LYS A 46 2.13 5.48 2.55
CA LYS A 46 3.01 6.38 3.29
C LYS A 46 3.48 5.68 4.55
N VAL A 47 4.78 5.54 4.71
CA VAL A 47 5.39 4.92 5.90
C VAL A 47 5.30 5.90 7.08
N ASP A 48 4.96 5.42 8.28
CA ASP A 48 4.69 6.31 9.43
C ASP A 48 5.96 7.04 9.91
N ASP A 49 7.07 6.31 10.08
CA ASP A 49 8.32 6.84 10.65
C ASP A 49 9.28 7.45 9.61
N GLU A 50 8.91 7.42 8.34
CA GLU A 50 9.77 7.86 7.23
C GLU A 50 8.97 8.73 6.26
N ASN A 51 9.58 9.81 5.75
CA ASN A 51 8.96 10.61 4.70
C ASN A 51 9.11 9.93 3.32
N ILE A 52 8.71 8.66 3.24
CA ILE A 52 8.80 7.80 2.07
C ILE A 52 7.40 7.33 1.68
N LEU A 53 7.17 7.34 0.37
CA LEU A 53 5.99 6.77 -0.26
C LEU A 53 6.43 5.55 -1.08
N VAL A 54 5.79 4.41 -0.86
CA VAL A 54 6.08 3.17 -1.59
C VAL A 54 4.85 2.71 -2.38
N SER A 55 5.07 2.25 -3.61
CA SER A 55 4.03 1.63 -4.45
C SER A 55 4.06 0.13 -4.22
N LEU A 56 3.01 -0.43 -3.64
CA LEU A 56 2.92 -1.85 -3.26
C LEU A 56 1.64 -2.50 -3.81
N THR A 57 1.75 -3.73 -4.24
CA THR A 57 0.61 -4.61 -4.57
C THR A 57 -0.06 -5.11 -3.30
N CYS A 58 -1.31 -5.59 -3.40
CA CYS A 58 -2.06 -6.14 -2.27
C CYS A 58 -1.44 -7.37 -1.58
N HIS A 59 -0.38 -7.96 -2.15
CA HIS A 59 0.37 -9.07 -1.56
C HIS A 59 1.58 -8.60 -0.74
N GLU A 60 2.05 -7.37 -0.95
CA GLU A 60 3.25 -6.81 -0.32
C GLU A 60 2.92 -6.08 1.00
N PHE A 61 1.64 -5.96 1.35
CA PHE A 61 1.19 -5.39 2.63
C PHE A 61 -0.07 -6.07 3.13
N ARG A 62 -0.37 -5.87 4.41
CA ARG A 62 -1.59 -6.35 5.07
C ARG A 62 -2.30 -5.21 5.77
N VAL A 63 -3.58 -5.02 5.46
CA VAL A 63 -4.45 -4.08 6.21
C VAL A 63 -4.63 -4.57 7.64
N ILE A 64 -4.52 -3.64 8.58
CA ILE A 64 -4.73 -3.85 10.02
C ILE A 64 -5.87 -2.93 10.48
N ASP A 65 -6.84 -3.51 11.19
CA ASP A 65 -7.92 -2.77 11.87
C ASP A 65 -7.41 -2.10 13.16
#